data_AF-A0A7W5YCX6-F1
#
_entry.id   AF-A0A7W5YCX6-F1
#
_cell.length_a   1.000
_cell.length_b   1.000
_cell.length_c   1.000
_cell.angle_alpha   90.00
_cell.angle_beta   90.00
_cell.angle_gamma   90.00
#
_symmetry.space_group_name_H-M   'P 1'
#
loop_
_entity.id
_entity.type
_entity.pdbx_description
1 polymer ?
#
loop_
_entity_poly.entity_id
_entity_poly.type
_entity_poly.pdbx_seq_one_letter_code
_entity_poly.pdbx_strand_id
1 'polypeptide(L)'
;MGRALAEWEPTSPRGGNDFVVTMGVFTPKELQNLGGRANAEKSTFMHELGHTLGLGHGGDEEINCKPNYLSVMNYSYQFQDYDRIRPLDYSSAASGTALGVPLQENHLNENVGVYASPDRQVVYGVDGKPRTVTATSGFIDWNGNGTRQGDTPANINRILKECPDQALQALHGFDDWANIQYNPRLNAGFFADGARRDLPQELTAEMIRARFQKSDLKLTKSADQTEAVGGDTLTYTVTVTDLGPGAAGAVSLTDTLPDGTTHHRSLPDLANGAVHTVTPEFTYQVPCATTDGAVLTNTATVTGKDSDGTPDPYTDDNTDRATTTIRAPALTVKQTATPTVNAGEAVSYTVTYANTGGGAASDTVVTATLPSGLYYSKVLDLGTGPRPGSVTLNADGTRTLVWNVGDTPAESGDREIVFTARPTLLAPAGTTYPSQVSVNYKNAGGACVFAPVTATATTTVTAVPPTRDPLSKGFWKNHAGQWTAEVLARVQATDQRYDSDRSGALNTAEVTTAFRGDNAPKSVLTEHLLGTYFNLATRRVNADTTISSSPGTVRAAVLYAQVTTDLPVDSGTAERYSRSIRLLDDINANRIEVY
;
A
#
# COMPACT_ATOMS: atom_id res chain seq x y z
N MET A 1 -4.40 -4.51 -72.04
CA MET A 1 -3.92 -5.91 -71.95
C MET A 1 -2.73 -5.93 -71.00
N GLY A 2 -3.01 -6.04 -69.71
CA GLY A 2 -2.00 -6.14 -68.65
C GLY A 2 -2.21 -7.47 -67.93
N ARG A 3 -1.16 -8.29 -67.91
CA ARG A 3 -1.10 -9.63 -67.31
C ARG A 3 -1.38 -9.58 -65.81
N ALA A 4 -2.11 -10.57 -65.29
CA ALA A 4 -1.95 -10.96 -63.90
C ALA A 4 -0.58 -11.67 -63.81
N LEU A 5 0.33 -11.19 -62.96
CA LEU A 5 1.58 -11.91 -62.71
C LEU A 5 1.33 -12.99 -61.65
N ALA A 6 0.58 -13.99 -62.09
CA ALA A 6 0.69 -15.38 -61.67
C ALA A 6 0.62 -16.27 -62.94
N GLU A 7 1.07 -15.75 -64.09
CA GLU A 7 1.12 -16.52 -65.33
C GLU A 7 2.41 -17.35 -65.37
N TRP A 8 2.24 -18.66 -65.40
CA TRP A 8 3.09 -19.63 -66.09
C TRP A 8 3.84 -18.98 -67.26
N GLU A 9 5.12 -18.65 -67.07
CA GLU A 9 6.06 -18.52 -68.17
C GLU A 9 6.94 -19.79 -68.18
N PRO A 10 7.29 -20.34 -69.36
CA PRO A 10 8.30 -21.41 -69.46
C PRO A 10 9.66 -21.02 -68.86
N THR A 11 9.85 -19.76 -68.44
CA THR A 11 11.11 -19.20 -67.94
C THR A 11 11.00 -18.44 -66.60
N SER A 12 10.13 -18.90 -65.67
CA SER A 12 10.06 -18.53 -64.20
C SER A 12 9.11 -17.37 -63.86
N PRO A 13 8.43 -17.36 -62.68
CA PRO A 13 8.89 -17.77 -61.35
C PRO A 13 8.42 -19.15 -60.90
N ARG A 14 9.29 -19.85 -60.17
CA ARG A 14 8.99 -21.10 -59.47
C ARG A 14 8.19 -20.82 -58.20
N GLY A 15 7.07 -21.51 -58.01
CA GLY A 15 6.20 -21.36 -56.84
C GLY A 15 6.88 -21.79 -55.52
N GLY A 16 6.60 -21.04 -54.44
CA GLY A 16 7.08 -21.29 -53.07
C GLY A 16 5.92 -21.50 -52.07
N ASN A 17 6.23 -21.54 -50.76
CA ASN A 17 5.23 -21.69 -49.67
C ASN A 17 4.60 -20.35 -49.21
N ASP A 18 4.77 -19.30 -50.00
CA ASP A 18 4.17 -17.99 -49.78
C ASP A 18 3.07 -17.78 -50.84
N PHE A 19 1.87 -17.40 -50.41
CA PHE A 19 0.76 -17.09 -51.30
C PHE A 19 0.67 -15.57 -51.46
N VAL A 20 1.04 -15.08 -52.64
CA VAL A 20 0.94 -13.65 -52.98
C VAL A 20 0.07 -13.52 -54.20
N VAL A 21 -1.00 -12.73 -54.08
CA VAL A 21 -1.89 -12.40 -55.19
C VAL A 21 -1.58 -10.98 -55.64
N THR A 22 -1.29 -10.82 -56.92
CA THR A 22 -1.21 -9.50 -57.56
C THR A 22 -2.35 -9.34 -58.55
N MET A 23 -2.98 -8.16 -58.54
CA MET A 23 -4.02 -7.84 -59.51
C MET A 23 -3.37 -7.31 -60.78
N GLY A 24 -3.90 -7.74 -61.94
CA GLY A 24 -3.61 -7.09 -63.21
C GLY A 24 -4.07 -5.63 -63.24
N VAL A 25 -3.70 -4.90 -64.30
CA VAL A 25 -4.14 -3.50 -64.49
C VAL A 25 -5.54 -3.50 -65.09
N PHE A 26 -6.55 -3.16 -64.28
CA PHE A 26 -7.92 -2.96 -64.72
C PHE A 26 -8.26 -1.47 -64.86
N THR A 27 -8.84 -1.09 -65.99
CA THR A 27 -9.46 0.23 -66.16
C THR A 27 -10.74 0.34 -65.34
N PRO A 28 -11.20 1.55 -64.99
CA PRO A 28 -12.47 1.73 -64.28
C PRO A 28 -13.68 1.10 -64.99
N LYS A 29 -13.70 1.12 -66.33
CA LYS A 29 -14.75 0.52 -67.14
C LYS A 29 -14.72 -1.01 -67.06
N GLU A 30 -13.54 -1.63 -67.07
CA GLU A 30 -13.39 -3.06 -66.87
C GLU A 30 -13.87 -3.44 -65.47
N LEU A 31 -13.41 -2.77 -64.41
CA LEU A 31 -13.88 -3.04 -63.04
C LEU A 31 -15.39 -2.90 -62.90
N GLN A 32 -16.03 -1.94 -63.57
CA GLN A 32 -17.48 -1.80 -63.56
C GLN A 32 -18.18 -3.03 -64.17
N ASN A 33 -17.66 -3.56 -65.28
CA ASN A 33 -18.22 -4.75 -65.94
C ASN A 33 -18.10 -5.99 -65.05
N LEU A 34 -16.99 -6.12 -64.31
CA LEU A 34 -16.72 -7.24 -63.39
C LEU A 34 -17.55 -7.20 -62.09
N GLY A 35 -18.42 -6.20 -61.91
CA GLY A 35 -19.21 -6.00 -60.69
C GLY A 35 -18.50 -5.19 -59.60
N GLY A 36 -17.43 -4.46 -59.95
CA GLY A 36 -16.67 -3.58 -59.08
C GLY A 36 -15.36 -4.16 -58.57
N ARG A 37 -14.53 -3.31 -57.95
CA ARG A 37 -13.19 -3.66 -57.46
C ARG A 37 -13.19 -4.83 -56.48
N ALA A 38 -14.09 -4.81 -55.48
CA ALA A 38 -14.17 -5.88 -54.49
C ALA A 38 -14.52 -7.24 -55.11
N ASN A 39 -15.35 -7.25 -56.16
CA ASN A 39 -15.68 -8.48 -56.89
C ASN A 39 -14.50 -8.99 -57.72
N ALA A 40 -13.76 -8.09 -58.37
CA ALA A 40 -12.53 -8.46 -59.06
C ALA A 40 -11.49 -9.04 -58.07
N GLU A 41 -11.26 -8.37 -56.94
CA GLU A 41 -10.28 -8.81 -55.93
C GLU A 41 -10.62 -10.17 -55.32
N LYS A 42 -11.87 -10.41 -54.89
CA LYS A 42 -12.26 -11.72 -54.33
C LYS A 42 -12.22 -12.84 -55.38
N SER A 43 -12.53 -12.53 -56.64
CA SER A 43 -12.47 -13.48 -57.75
C SER A 43 -11.07 -13.88 -58.12
N THR A 44 -10.17 -12.90 -58.26
CA THR A 44 -8.76 -13.16 -58.50
C THR A 44 -8.16 -13.90 -57.31
N PHE A 45 -8.45 -13.49 -56.07
CA PHE A 45 -7.97 -14.20 -54.90
C PHE A 45 -8.36 -15.69 -54.88
N MET A 46 -9.64 -15.99 -55.11
CA MET A 46 -10.11 -17.38 -55.15
C MET A 46 -9.53 -18.15 -56.33
N HIS A 47 -9.37 -17.52 -57.49
CA HIS A 47 -8.70 -18.14 -58.64
C HIS A 47 -7.25 -18.53 -58.31
N GLU A 48 -6.46 -17.59 -57.79
CA GLU A 48 -5.07 -17.86 -57.43
C GLU A 48 -4.94 -18.88 -56.29
N LEU A 49 -5.88 -18.85 -55.33
CA LEU A 49 -5.93 -19.84 -54.27
C LEU A 49 -6.18 -21.24 -54.84
N GLY A 50 -6.97 -21.36 -55.92
CA GLY A 50 -7.24 -22.62 -56.60
C GLY A 50 -5.98 -23.28 -57.13
N HIS A 51 -5.07 -22.50 -57.72
CA HIS A 51 -3.74 -23.01 -58.12
C HIS A 51 -2.94 -23.55 -56.94
N THR A 52 -3.00 -22.87 -55.79
CA THR A 52 -2.38 -23.35 -54.55
C THR A 52 -3.00 -24.67 -54.08
N LEU A 53 -4.28 -24.86 -54.37
CA LEU A 53 -5.08 -26.03 -53.99
C LEU A 53 -5.09 -27.16 -55.03
N GLY A 54 -4.27 -27.12 -56.08
CA GLY A 54 -4.19 -28.24 -57.04
C GLY A 54 -4.92 -28.02 -58.36
N LEU A 55 -5.57 -26.88 -58.56
CA LEU A 55 -6.52 -26.69 -59.65
C LEU A 55 -5.90 -25.90 -60.82
N GLY A 56 -6.05 -26.40 -62.04
CA GLY A 56 -5.71 -25.69 -63.27
C GLY A 56 -6.91 -24.94 -63.85
N HIS A 57 -6.68 -24.13 -64.90
CA HIS A 57 -7.75 -23.35 -65.54
C HIS A 57 -8.84 -24.20 -66.21
N GLY A 58 -8.55 -25.48 -66.49
CA GLY A 58 -9.51 -26.49 -66.94
C GLY A 58 -9.83 -27.54 -65.88
N GLY A 59 -9.47 -27.35 -64.61
CA GLY A 59 -9.53 -28.39 -63.58
C GLY A 59 -8.25 -29.21 -63.58
N ASP A 60 -8.28 -30.40 -64.17
CA ASP A 60 -7.13 -31.30 -64.31
C ASP A 60 -6.38 -31.19 -65.64
N GLU A 61 -6.84 -30.32 -66.54
CA GLU A 61 -6.25 -30.12 -67.87
C GLU A 61 -6.03 -28.63 -68.20
N GLU A 62 -5.21 -28.35 -69.21
CA GLU A 62 -4.88 -26.97 -69.66
C GLU A 62 -6.00 -26.35 -70.52
N ILE A 63 -7.01 -27.12 -70.89
CA ILE A 63 -8.12 -26.67 -71.75
C ILE A 63 -9.05 -25.75 -70.94
N ASN A 64 -9.07 -24.46 -71.29
CA ASN A 64 -9.85 -23.42 -70.60
C ASN A 64 -11.12 -23.05 -71.40
N CYS A 65 -11.93 -22.14 -70.86
CA CYS A 65 -13.16 -21.60 -71.46
C CYS A 65 -14.22 -22.65 -71.79
N LYS A 66 -14.19 -23.80 -71.11
CA LYS A 66 -15.09 -24.92 -71.37
C LYS A 66 -16.51 -24.59 -70.90
N PRO A 67 -17.55 -24.72 -71.74
CA PRO A 67 -18.93 -24.42 -71.32
C PRO A 67 -19.41 -25.30 -70.15
N ASN A 68 -18.86 -26.52 -70.03
CA ASN A 68 -19.20 -27.53 -69.03
C ASN A 68 -18.27 -27.56 -67.79
N TYR A 69 -17.38 -26.58 -67.62
CA TYR A 69 -16.54 -26.45 -66.42
C TYR A 69 -16.90 -25.19 -65.62
N LEU A 70 -17.81 -25.33 -64.66
CA LEU A 70 -18.39 -24.21 -63.92
C LEU A 70 -17.61 -23.87 -62.64
N SER A 71 -16.40 -23.35 -62.86
CA SER A 71 -15.41 -23.02 -61.83
C SER A 71 -14.92 -21.59 -61.92
N VAL A 72 -14.54 -20.97 -60.80
CA VAL A 72 -13.77 -19.72 -60.80
C VAL A 72 -12.41 -19.86 -61.50
N MET A 73 -11.90 -21.09 -61.65
CA MET A 73 -10.68 -21.39 -62.40
C MET A 73 -10.87 -21.26 -63.93
N ASN A 74 -12.10 -21.37 -64.41
CA ASN A 74 -12.43 -21.18 -65.81
C ASN A 74 -12.58 -19.68 -66.10
N TYR A 75 -11.87 -19.15 -67.09
CA TYR A 75 -11.89 -17.72 -67.40
C TYR A 75 -13.28 -17.22 -67.83
N SER A 76 -14.13 -18.07 -68.42
CA SER A 76 -15.53 -17.76 -68.71
C SER A 76 -16.34 -17.42 -67.45
N TYR A 77 -15.92 -17.95 -66.30
CA TYR A 77 -16.63 -17.89 -65.03
C TYR A 77 -15.76 -17.35 -63.88
N GLN A 78 -14.57 -16.81 -64.15
CA GLN A 78 -13.76 -16.16 -63.13
C GLN A 78 -14.44 -14.89 -62.62
N PHE A 79 -15.06 -14.12 -63.53
CA PHE A 79 -15.72 -12.85 -63.27
C PHE A 79 -17.22 -12.88 -63.61
N GLN A 80 -17.96 -11.84 -63.24
CA GLN A 80 -19.42 -11.78 -63.37
C GLN A 80 -19.89 -11.26 -64.75
N ASP A 81 -18.98 -11.16 -65.73
CA ASP A 81 -19.22 -10.52 -67.02
C ASP A 81 -20.28 -11.26 -67.85
N TYR A 82 -20.16 -12.59 -67.92
CA TYR A 82 -21.02 -13.46 -68.72
C TYR A 82 -22.06 -14.22 -67.87
N ASP A 83 -21.77 -14.43 -66.58
CA ASP A 83 -22.70 -15.02 -65.62
C ASP A 83 -22.73 -14.16 -64.34
N ARG A 84 -23.71 -13.26 -64.24
CA ARG A 84 -23.78 -12.28 -63.14
C ARG A 84 -24.04 -12.90 -61.78
N ILE A 85 -24.71 -14.05 -61.75
CA ILE A 85 -25.14 -14.69 -60.51
C ILE A 85 -24.25 -15.86 -60.11
N ARG A 86 -23.13 -16.08 -60.82
CA ARG A 86 -22.22 -17.16 -60.49
C ARG A 86 -21.82 -17.08 -59.00
N PRO A 87 -21.82 -18.20 -58.27
CA PRO A 87 -21.10 -18.28 -57.01
C PRO A 87 -19.60 -18.01 -57.20
N LEU A 88 -18.95 -17.67 -56.09
CA LEU A 88 -17.51 -17.61 -55.98
C LEU A 88 -17.03 -18.93 -55.39
N ASP A 89 -16.91 -19.94 -56.22
CA ASP A 89 -16.55 -21.32 -55.85
C ASP A 89 -15.73 -22.00 -56.94
N TYR A 90 -15.15 -23.16 -56.62
CA TYR A 90 -14.41 -23.96 -57.59
C TYR A 90 -15.34 -24.89 -58.39
N SER A 91 -16.44 -25.42 -57.84
CA SER A 91 -17.38 -26.19 -58.66
C SER A 91 -18.80 -25.99 -58.20
N SER A 92 -19.59 -25.33 -59.05
CA SER A 92 -20.96 -24.87 -58.77
C SER A 92 -22.07 -25.75 -59.35
N ALA A 93 -21.70 -26.93 -59.85
CA ALA A 93 -22.61 -27.89 -60.48
C ALA A 93 -22.64 -29.21 -59.71
N ALA A 94 -23.78 -29.90 -59.75
CA ALA A 94 -23.89 -31.23 -59.17
C ALA A 94 -23.16 -32.26 -60.04
N SER A 95 -22.58 -33.29 -59.41
CA SER A 95 -22.00 -34.44 -60.11
C SER A 95 -23.03 -35.07 -61.06
N GLY A 96 -22.65 -35.32 -62.32
CA GLY A 96 -23.54 -35.85 -63.36
C GLY A 96 -24.36 -34.80 -64.14
N THR A 97 -24.05 -33.51 -63.99
CA THR A 97 -24.67 -32.41 -64.78
C THR A 97 -23.67 -31.87 -65.81
N ALA A 98 -23.41 -30.56 -65.84
CA ALA A 98 -22.26 -30.00 -66.57
C ALA A 98 -20.95 -30.74 -66.23
N LEU A 99 -20.82 -31.18 -64.98
CA LEU A 99 -19.71 -32.03 -64.52
C LEU A 99 -20.00 -33.50 -64.86
N GLY A 100 -19.40 -33.98 -65.96
CA GLY A 100 -19.36 -35.42 -66.27
C GLY A 100 -19.82 -35.83 -67.68
N VAL A 101 -20.38 -34.91 -68.48
CA VAL A 101 -20.69 -35.16 -69.89
C VAL A 101 -19.69 -34.37 -70.77
N PRO A 102 -18.77 -35.05 -71.46
CA PRO A 102 -17.85 -34.37 -72.38
C PRO A 102 -18.61 -33.74 -73.55
N LEU A 103 -18.23 -32.52 -73.93
CA LEU A 103 -18.71 -31.89 -75.17
C LEU A 103 -17.70 -32.18 -76.27
N GLN A 104 -18.14 -32.88 -77.33
CA GLN A 104 -17.28 -33.27 -78.45
C GLN A 104 -17.45 -32.25 -79.57
N GLU A 105 -16.51 -31.32 -79.73
CA GLU A 105 -16.63 -30.20 -80.68
C GLU A 105 -16.72 -30.62 -82.14
N ASN A 106 -16.28 -31.84 -82.49
CA ASN A 106 -16.44 -32.42 -83.82
C ASN A 106 -17.83 -33.05 -84.05
N HIS A 107 -18.60 -33.29 -82.98
CA HIS A 107 -19.87 -34.00 -82.99
C HIS A 107 -20.87 -33.45 -81.96
N LEU A 108 -21.04 -32.12 -81.90
CA LEU A 108 -21.95 -31.51 -80.93
C LEU A 108 -23.39 -31.80 -81.32
N ASN A 109 -24.21 -32.17 -80.33
CA ASN A 109 -25.65 -32.33 -80.51
C ASN A 109 -26.34 -31.10 -79.95
N GLU A 110 -26.91 -30.27 -80.83
CA GLU A 110 -27.59 -29.05 -80.41
C GLU A 110 -28.89 -29.33 -79.64
N ASN A 111 -29.43 -30.56 -79.67
CA ASN A 111 -30.59 -30.93 -78.87
C ASN A 111 -30.27 -31.19 -77.39
N VAL A 112 -28.98 -31.25 -77.04
CA VAL A 112 -28.50 -31.53 -75.67
C VAL A 112 -27.66 -30.36 -75.20
N GLY A 113 -28.16 -29.63 -74.22
CA GLY A 113 -27.49 -28.48 -73.64
C GLY A 113 -26.61 -28.84 -72.44
N VAL A 114 -25.97 -27.83 -71.86
CA VAL A 114 -25.22 -27.96 -70.61
C VAL A 114 -26.14 -27.60 -69.46
N TYR A 115 -26.52 -28.61 -68.68
CA TYR A 115 -27.37 -28.43 -67.51
C TYR A 115 -26.55 -28.03 -66.28
N ALA A 116 -27.01 -27.00 -65.57
CA ALA A 116 -26.45 -26.48 -64.32
C ALA A 116 -27.60 -26.02 -63.41
N SER A 117 -27.31 -25.31 -62.31
CA SER A 117 -28.36 -24.66 -61.51
C SER A 117 -29.26 -23.77 -62.40
N PRO A 118 -30.61 -23.75 -62.23
CA PRO A 118 -31.58 -23.19 -63.18
C PRO A 118 -31.42 -21.74 -63.64
N ASP A 119 -30.50 -20.98 -63.07
CA ASP A 119 -30.33 -19.55 -63.34
C ASP A 119 -28.91 -19.19 -63.84
N ARG A 120 -28.00 -20.17 -63.91
CA ARG A 120 -26.63 -20.00 -64.42
C ARG A 120 -26.65 -19.74 -65.93
N GLN A 121 -25.61 -19.06 -66.43
CA GLN A 121 -25.39 -18.92 -67.87
C GLN A 121 -24.38 -19.96 -68.35
N VAL A 122 -24.65 -20.55 -69.52
CA VAL A 122 -23.69 -21.33 -70.29
C VAL A 122 -23.01 -20.38 -71.25
N VAL A 123 -21.69 -20.26 -71.11
CA VAL A 123 -20.85 -19.38 -71.94
C VAL A 123 -20.13 -20.23 -72.98
N TYR A 124 -20.28 -19.90 -74.25
CA TYR A 124 -19.71 -20.64 -75.37
C TYR A 124 -19.36 -19.73 -76.56
N GLY A 125 -18.58 -20.24 -77.50
CA GLY A 125 -18.08 -19.49 -78.65
C GLY A 125 -18.86 -19.73 -79.93
N VAL A 126 -19.11 -18.65 -80.67
CA VAL A 126 -19.55 -18.65 -82.07
C VAL A 126 -18.73 -17.62 -82.82
N ASP A 127 -18.05 -18.03 -83.90
CA ASP A 127 -17.16 -17.17 -84.70
C ASP A 127 -16.11 -16.40 -83.87
N GLY A 128 -15.61 -17.03 -82.81
CA GLY A 128 -14.63 -16.43 -81.89
C GLY A 128 -15.20 -15.35 -80.98
N LYS A 129 -16.53 -15.27 -80.82
CA LYS A 129 -17.20 -14.34 -79.90
C LYS A 129 -17.99 -15.11 -78.83
N PRO A 130 -18.01 -14.62 -77.58
CA PRO A 130 -18.79 -15.23 -76.53
C PRO A 130 -20.29 -15.07 -76.80
N ARG A 131 -21.03 -16.16 -76.58
CA ARG A 131 -22.48 -16.26 -76.50
C ARG A 131 -22.84 -16.78 -75.12
N THR A 132 -24.00 -16.34 -74.62
CA THR A 132 -24.56 -16.79 -73.35
C THR A 132 -25.97 -17.29 -73.58
N VAL A 133 -26.29 -18.44 -72.99
CA VAL A 133 -27.65 -18.97 -72.92
C VAL A 133 -27.91 -19.43 -71.50
N THR A 134 -29.12 -19.26 -70.99
CA THR A 134 -29.49 -19.85 -69.69
C THR A 134 -29.29 -21.35 -69.73
N ALA A 135 -28.68 -21.91 -68.68
CA ALA A 135 -28.39 -23.33 -68.58
C ALA A 135 -29.65 -24.17 -68.83
N THR A 136 -29.51 -25.17 -69.69
CA THR A 136 -30.64 -25.96 -70.20
C THR A 136 -30.17 -27.36 -70.54
N SER A 137 -31.00 -28.36 -70.31
CA SER A 137 -30.81 -29.70 -70.87
C SER A 137 -31.29 -29.80 -72.33
N GLY A 138 -31.99 -28.77 -72.81
CA GLY A 138 -32.52 -28.68 -74.17
C GLY A 138 -31.58 -27.97 -75.13
N PHE A 139 -32.14 -27.18 -76.04
CA PHE A 139 -31.41 -26.68 -77.21
C PHE A 139 -30.36 -25.61 -76.92
N ILE A 140 -29.17 -25.80 -77.49
CA ILE A 140 -28.12 -24.78 -77.61
C ILE A 140 -27.63 -24.78 -79.07
N ASP A 141 -27.71 -23.63 -79.73
CA ASP A 141 -27.22 -23.39 -81.10
C ASP A 141 -25.69 -23.21 -81.08
N TRP A 142 -24.96 -24.33 -81.07
CA TRP A 142 -23.51 -24.35 -80.87
C TRP A 142 -22.73 -23.65 -81.99
N ASN A 143 -23.25 -23.65 -83.23
CA ASN A 143 -22.57 -23.02 -84.38
C ASN A 143 -23.17 -21.65 -84.76
N GLY A 144 -24.29 -21.24 -84.17
CA GLY A 144 -24.93 -19.94 -84.38
C GLY A 144 -25.68 -19.79 -85.70
N ASN A 145 -26.03 -20.89 -86.39
CA ASN A 145 -26.71 -20.85 -87.68
C ASN A 145 -28.24 -20.70 -87.57
N GLY A 146 -28.79 -20.76 -86.35
CA GLY A 146 -30.21 -20.59 -86.06
C GLY A 146 -31.08 -21.83 -86.31
N THR A 147 -30.50 -22.99 -86.60
CA THR A 147 -31.21 -24.26 -86.85
C THR A 147 -30.85 -25.32 -85.82
N ARG A 148 -31.58 -26.44 -85.78
CA ARG A 148 -31.36 -27.56 -84.85
C ARG A 148 -30.68 -28.73 -85.55
N GLN A 149 -29.52 -29.15 -85.06
CA GLN A 149 -28.71 -30.21 -85.64
C GLN A 149 -28.27 -31.21 -84.57
N GLY A 150 -28.35 -32.51 -84.89
CA GLY A 150 -27.96 -33.60 -83.98
C GLY A 150 -26.45 -33.88 -83.96
N ASP A 151 -25.72 -33.34 -84.94
CA ASP A 151 -24.29 -33.51 -85.14
C ASP A 151 -23.78 -32.27 -85.88
N THR A 152 -23.08 -31.38 -85.17
CA THR A 152 -22.56 -30.12 -85.69
C THR A 152 -21.13 -29.91 -85.20
N PRO A 153 -20.15 -29.76 -86.10
CA PRO A 153 -18.82 -29.34 -85.71
C PRO A 153 -18.82 -27.84 -85.34
N ALA A 154 -18.46 -27.50 -84.11
CA ALA A 154 -18.28 -26.11 -83.68
C ALA A 154 -17.21 -26.00 -82.59
N ASN A 155 -16.34 -25.00 -82.70
CA ASN A 155 -15.40 -24.66 -81.64
C ASN A 155 -16.11 -23.74 -80.64
N ILE A 156 -16.47 -24.30 -79.49
CA ILE A 156 -17.34 -23.68 -78.49
C ILE A 156 -16.56 -23.13 -77.29
N ASN A 157 -15.26 -23.41 -77.17
CA ASN A 157 -14.40 -22.80 -76.14
C ASN A 157 -13.52 -21.64 -76.68
N ARG A 158 -13.58 -21.33 -77.98
CA ARG A 158 -12.95 -20.14 -78.58
C ARG A 158 -13.79 -18.87 -78.36
N ILE A 159 -13.53 -18.18 -77.25
CA ILE A 159 -14.30 -16.98 -76.84
C ILE A 159 -13.46 -15.77 -76.42
N LEU A 160 -12.22 -15.98 -75.98
CA LEU A 160 -11.33 -14.96 -75.41
C LEU A 160 -9.95 -15.09 -76.04
N LYS A 161 -9.13 -14.04 -75.99
CA LYS A 161 -7.75 -14.08 -76.50
C LYS A 161 -6.91 -15.11 -75.76
N GLU A 162 -7.19 -15.26 -74.47
CA GLU A 162 -6.57 -16.18 -73.51
C GLU A 162 -7.06 -17.63 -73.69
N CYS A 163 -8.08 -17.84 -74.53
CA CYS A 163 -8.58 -19.14 -74.95
C CYS A 163 -8.35 -19.27 -76.47
N PRO A 164 -7.08 -19.47 -76.88
CA PRO A 164 -6.68 -19.40 -78.29
C PRO A 164 -7.34 -20.51 -79.12
N ASP A 165 -7.33 -20.32 -80.44
CA ASP A 165 -7.89 -21.23 -81.43
C ASP A 165 -7.30 -22.65 -81.29
N GLN A 166 -8.08 -23.56 -80.69
CA GLN A 166 -7.76 -24.97 -80.58
C GLN A 166 -8.46 -25.73 -81.71
N ALA A 167 -7.83 -26.79 -82.21
CA ALA A 167 -8.52 -27.73 -83.08
C ALA A 167 -9.75 -28.29 -82.35
N LEU A 168 -10.80 -28.68 -83.09
CA LEU A 168 -11.99 -29.28 -82.50
C LEU A 168 -11.59 -30.47 -81.60
N GLN A 169 -12.03 -30.43 -80.35
CA GLN A 169 -11.57 -31.35 -79.31
C GLN A 169 -12.70 -31.79 -78.36
N ALA A 170 -12.37 -32.69 -77.44
CA ALA A 170 -13.26 -33.07 -76.34
C ALA A 170 -13.07 -32.07 -75.19
N LEU A 171 -14.16 -31.50 -74.67
CA LEU A 171 -14.14 -30.64 -73.50
C LEU A 171 -14.71 -31.39 -72.29
N HIS A 172 -13.90 -31.62 -71.27
CA HIS A 172 -14.29 -32.34 -70.07
C HIS A 172 -14.71 -31.36 -68.95
N GLY A 173 -15.81 -31.62 -68.26
CA GLY A 173 -16.09 -30.95 -66.99
C GLY A 173 -15.21 -31.53 -65.88
N PHE A 174 -15.01 -30.80 -64.79
CA PHE A 174 -14.19 -31.24 -63.67
C PHE A 174 -14.78 -30.79 -62.31
N ASP A 175 -14.86 -31.71 -61.34
CA ASP A 175 -15.33 -31.44 -59.98
C ASP A 175 -14.15 -31.06 -59.09
N ASP A 176 -13.89 -29.77 -58.99
CA ASP A 176 -12.76 -29.25 -58.23
C ASP A 176 -12.86 -29.60 -56.74
N TRP A 177 -14.06 -29.56 -56.14
CA TRP A 177 -14.25 -29.79 -54.70
C TRP A 177 -13.84 -31.21 -54.29
N ALA A 178 -14.07 -32.19 -55.15
CA ALA A 178 -13.65 -33.58 -54.93
C ALA A 178 -12.13 -33.78 -55.09
N ASN A 179 -11.41 -32.82 -55.67
CA ASN A 179 -10.01 -32.97 -56.09
C ASN A 179 -9.07 -31.92 -55.46
N ILE A 180 -9.53 -31.14 -54.46
CA ILE A 180 -8.69 -30.18 -53.74
C ILE A 180 -7.52 -30.88 -53.03
N GLN A 181 -6.32 -30.34 -53.23
CA GLN A 181 -5.09 -30.75 -52.57
C GLN A 181 -4.80 -29.85 -51.36
N TYR A 182 -5.17 -30.31 -50.17
CA TYR A 182 -4.91 -29.61 -48.90
C TYR A 182 -3.43 -29.55 -48.50
N ASN A 183 -2.56 -30.26 -49.22
CA ASN A 183 -1.12 -30.16 -49.08
C ASN A 183 -0.52 -29.57 -50.37
N PRO A 184 -0.44 -28.24 -50.49
CA PRO A 184 0.07 -27.56 -51.68
C PRO A 184 1.46 -28.04 -52.12
N ARG A 185 2.28 -28.52 -51.18
CA ARG A 185 3.63 -29.07 -51.45
C ARG A 185 3.64 -30.28 -52.38
N LEU A 186 2.53 -31.00 -52.47
CA LEU A 186 2.39 -32.18 -53.33
C LEU A 186 1.99 -31.79 -54.77
N ASN A 187 1.78 -30.51 -55.04
CA ASN A 187 1.37 -30.01 -56.34
C ASN A 187 2.55 -29.73 -57.27
N ALA A 188 3.22 -30.76 -57.78
CA ALA A 188 4.45 -30.60 -58.58
C ALA A 188 4.28 -29.74 -59.86
N GLY A 189 3.05 -29.54 -60.34
CA GLY A 189 2.74 -28.69 -61.50
C GLY A 189 2.74 -27.18 -61.21
N PHE A 190 2.46 -26.80 -59.96
CA PHE A 190 2.41 -25.39 -59.50
C PHE A 190 3.44 -25.06 -58.41
N PHE A 191 4.07 -26.08 -57.82
CA PHE A 191 5.17 -26.00 -56.84
C PHE A 191 6.46 -26.52 -57.47
N ALA A 192 7.30 -25.63 -57.99
CA ALA A 192 8.52 -26.01 -58.70
C ALA A 192 9.80 -26.00 -57.82
N ASP A 193 9.81 -25.36 -56.66
CA ASP A 193 10.79 -25.63 -55.60
C ASP A 193 10.37 -24.99 -54.27
N GLY A 194 9.98 -25.83 -53.31
CA GLY A 194 9.80 -25.40 -51.92
C GLY A 194 11.11 -24.86 -51.34
N ALA A 195 11.34 -23.55 -51.45
CA ALA A 195 12.59 -22.90 -51.09
C ALA A 195 12.80 -22.68 -49.57
N ARG A 196 12.07 -23.40 -48.70
CA ARG A 196 12.37 -23.47 -47.26
C ARG A 196 12.58 -24.93 -46.87
N ARG A 197 13.85 -25.35 -46.75
CA ARG A 197 14.22 -26.69 -46.22
C ARG A 197 13.97 -26.78 -44.70
N ASP A 198 13.92 -25.63 -44.06
CA ASP A 198 13.59 -25.38 -42.66
C ASP A 198 12.14 -24.94 -42.54
N LEU A 199 11.23 -25.90 -42.63
CA LEU A 199 9.83 -25.61 -42.34
C LEU A 199 9.65 -25.41 -40.83
N PRO A 200 8.95 -24.35 -40.39
CA PRO A 200 8.42 -24.31 -39.04
C PRO A 200 7.56 -25.55 -38.81
N GLN A 201 7.67 -26.14 -37.62
CA GLN A 201 6.84 -27.27 -37.24
C GLN A 201 5.37 -26.94 -37.47
N GLU A 202 4.64 -27.82 -38.16
CA GLU A 202 3.19 -27.71 -38.29
C GLU A 202 2.57 -27.69 -36.88
N LEU A 203 1.68 -26.72 -36.64
CA LEU A 203 0.98 -26.66 -35.36
C LEU A 203 0.09 -27.89 -35.24
N THR A 204 0.36 -28.73 -34.25
CA THR A 204 -0.54 -29.84 -33.92
C THR A 204 -1.83 -29.27 -33.32
N ALA A 205 -2.92 -30.06 -33.35
CA ALA A 205 -4.15 -29.69 -32.66
C ALA A 205 -3.91 -29.40 -31.16
N GLU A 206 -2.95 -30.09 -30.55
CA GLU A 206 -2.48 -29.85 -29.18
C GLU A 206 -1.78 -28.49 -29.03
N MET A 207 -0.90 -28.12 -29.96
CA MET A 207 -0.25 -26.80 -29.96
C MET A 207 -1.23 -25.64 -30.17
N ILE A 208 -2.32 -25.86 -30.92
CA ILE A 208 -3.38 -24.87 -31.10
C ILE A 208 -4.21 -24.78 -29.81
N ARG A 209 -4.63 -25.91 -29.25
CA ARG A 209 -5.37 -25.98 -27.98
C ARG A 209 -4.61 -25.30 -26.83
N ALA A 210 -3.33 -25.61 -26.67
CA ALA A 210 -2.44 -25.00 -25.70
C ALA A 210 -2.25 -23.48 -25.89
N ARG A 211 -2.57 -22.90 -27.06
CA ARG A 211 -2.54 -21.44 -27.25
C ARG A 211 -3.83 -20.75 -26.79
N PHE A 212 -4.94 -21.47 -26.71
CA PHE A 212 -6.25 -20.92 -26.35
C PHE A 212 -6.74 -21.35 -24.98
N GLN A 213 -6.05 -22.28 -24.30
CA GLN A 213 -6.44 -22.78 -22.98
C GLN A 213 -5.60 -22.21 -21.82
N LYS A 214 -4.46 -21.54 -22.09
CA LYS A 214 -3.61 -21.00 -21.03
C LYS A 214 -4.37 -19.97 -20.18
N SER A 215 -4.33 -20.16 -18.86
CA SER A 215 -4.60 -19.11 -17.89
C SER A 215 -3.45 -18.11 -17.83
N ASP A 216 -3.73 -16.90 -17.33
CA ASP A 216 -2.74 -15.86 -17.03
C ASP A 216 -3.27 -15.06 -15.83
N LEU A 217 -2.90 -15.45 -14.62
CA LEU A 217 -3.44 -14.87 -13.40
C LEU A 217 -2.64 -13.64 -12.96
N LYS A 218 -3.34 -12.52 -12.85
CA LYS A 218 -2.83 -11.28 -12.29
C LYS A 218 -3.36 -11.02 -10.90
N LEU A 219 -2.48 -10.63 -9.99
CA LEU A 219 -2.82 -10.21 -8.64
C LEU A 219 -2.65 -8.69 -8.47
N THR A 220 -3.60 -8.06 -7.78
CA THR A 220 -3.44 -6.70 -7.23
C THR A 220 -3.83 -6.67 -5.76
N LYS A 221 -3.11 -5.85 -4.99
CA LYS A 221 -3.28 -5.76 -3.54
C LYS A 221 -3.16 -4.32 -3.03
N SER A 222 -4.05 -3.96 -2.11
CA SER A 222 -4.01 -2.67 -1.43
C SER A 222 -4.27 -2.83 0.06
N ALA A 223 -3.70 -1.92 0.85
CA ALA A 223 -4.11 -1.68 2.23
C ALA A 223 -5.10 -0.50 2.26
N ASP A 224 -6.01 -0.52 3.21
CA ASP A 224 -6.93 0.60 3.47
C ASP A 224 -6.21 1.85 4.02
N GLN A 225 -5.02 1.66 4.60
CA GLN A 225 -4.23 2.73 5.21
C GLN A 225 -2.77 2.71 4.72
N THR A 226 -2.25 3.87 4.30
CA THR A 226 -0.83 4.06 3.97
C THR A 226 0.03 4.37 5.20
N GLU A 227 -0.60 4.91 6.25
CA GLU A 227 0.01 5.16 7.56
C GLU A 227 -0.93 4.67 8.67
N ALA A 228 -0.37 4.12 9.74
CA ALA A 228 -1.13 3.60 10.89
C ALA A 228 -0.37 3.80 12.21
N VAL A 229 -1.08 3.67 13.33
CA VAL A 229 -0.49 3.66 14.67
C VAL A 229 -0.67 2.27 15.31
N GLY A 230 0.06 2.02 16.41
CA GLY A 230 -0.15 0.79 17.18
C GLY A 230 -1.60 0.62 17.62
N GLY A 231 -2.15 -0.58 17.53
CA GLY A 231 -3.53 -0.90 17.90
C GLY A 231 -4.55 -0.74 16.76
N ASP A 232 -4.19 -0.10 15.65
CA ASP A 232 -5.03 -0.06 14.45
C ASP A 232 -5.19 -1.46 13.84
N THR A 233 -6.27 -1.67 13.10
CA THR A 233 -6.49 -2.87 12.29
C THR A 233 -6.40 -2.51 10.82
N LEU A 234 -5.36 -2.99 10.15
CA LEU A 234 -5.19 -2.87 8.71
C LEU A 234 -6.09 -3.87 8.00
N THR A 235 -6.73 -3.43 6.92
CA THR A 235 -7.56 -4.27 6.06
C THR A 235 -6.94 -4.31 4.66
N TYR A 236 -6.72 -5.53 4.15
CA TYR A 236 -6.12 -5.74 2.84
C TYR A 236 -7.11 -6.31 1.83
N THR A 237 -7.30 -5.57 0.74
CA THR A 237 -8.06 -5.98 -0.42
C THR A 237 -7.14 -6.68 -1.41
N VAL A 238 -7.52 -7.89 -1.85
CA VAL A 238 -6.81 -8.64 -2.89
C VAL A 238 -7.77 -8.90 -4.03
N THR A 239 -7.35 -8.59 -5.26
CA THR A 239 -8.12 -8.86 -6.47
C THR A 239 -7.28 -9.72 -7.41
N VAL A 240 -7.86 -10.83 -7.87
CA VAL A 240 -7.28 -11.76 -8.84
C VAL A 240 -8.05 -11.63 -10.15
N THR A 241 -7.33 -11.51 -11.27
CA THR A 241 -7.92 -11.44 -12.62
C THR A 241 -7.28 -12.51 -13.49
N ASP A 242 -8.05 -13.20 -14.32
CA ASP A 242 -7.50 -14.05 -15.38
C ASP A 242 -7.44 -13.26 -16.70
N LEU A 243 -6.24 -12.95 -17.18
CA LEU A 243 -5.94 -12.27 -18.43
C LEU A 243 -5.75 -13.26 -19.59
N GLY A 244 -5.81 -14.56 -19.31
CA GLY A 244 -5.46 -15.61 -20.24
C GLY A 244 -6.58 -15.87 -21.24
N PRO A 245 -6.26 -16.43 -22.43
CA PRO A 245 -7.28 -16.83 -23.39
C PRO A 245 -8.18 -17.97 -22.86
N GLY A 246 -7.67 -18.82 -21.96
CA GLY A 246 -8.40 -19.90 -21.30
C GLY A 246 -8.91 -19.53 -19.91
N ALA A 247 -9.61 -20.46 -19.26
CA ALA A 247 -10.09 -20.29 -17.89
C ALA A 247 -9.08 -20.87 -16.88
N ALA A 248 -8.81 -20.13 -15.81
CA ALA A 248 -8.03 -20.57 -14.66
C ALA A 248 -8.90 -21.36 -13.66
N GLY A 249 -8.58 -22.64 -13.48
CA GLY A 249 -9.13 -23.49 -12.44
C GLY A 249 -8.15 -23.75 -11.30
N ALA A 250 -8.67 -24.36 -10.22
CA ALA A 250 -7.90 -24.70 -9.02
C ALA A 250 -7.11 -23.49 -8.46
N VAL A 251 -7.71 -22.31 -8.55
CA VAL A 251 -7.09 -21.04 -8.18
C VAL A 251 -6.84 -21.03 -6.67
N SER A 252 -5.59 -20.86 -6.27
CA SER A 252 -5.16 -20.89 -4.87
C SER A 252 -4.35 -19.64 -4.55
N LEU A 253 -4.82 -18.91 -3.55
CA LEU A 253 -4.23 -17.68 -3.05
C LEU A 253 -3.52 -17.96 -1.72
N THR A 254 -2.29 -17.45 -1.59
CA THR A 254 -1.56 -17.38 -0.33
C THR A 254 -1.29 -15.94 0.02
N ASP A 255 -1.66 -15.52 1.22
CA ASP A 255 -1.45 -14.18 1.75
C ASP A 255 -0.56 -14.27 3.00
N THR A 256 0.58 -13.58 3.00
CA THR A 256 1.55 -13.54 4.10
C THR A 256 1.50 -12.17 4.77
N LEU A 257 0.92 -12.12 5.97
CA LEU A 257 0.77 -10.93 6.80
C LEU A 257 2.13 -10.39 7.28
N PRO A 258 2.20 -9.14 7.78
CA PRO A 258 3.47 -8.52 8.20
C PRO A 258 4.25 -9.26 9.29
N ASP A 259 3.59 -10.10 10.10
CA ASP A 259 4.23 -10.94 11.12
C ASP A 259 4.72 -12.30 10.59
N GLY A 260 4.56 -12.54 9.29
CA GLY A 260 4.91 -13.79 8.63
C GLY A 260 3.82 -14.87 8.70
N THR A 261 2.68 -14.61 9.33
CA THR A 261 1.56 -15.55 9.32
C THR A 261 0.99 -15.68 7.91
N THR A 262 0.71 -16.91 7.49
CA THR A 262 0.22 -17.21 6.14
C THR A 262 -1.21 -17.70 6.15
N HIS A 263 -2.04 -17.14 5.29
CA HIS A 263 -3.41 -17.58 5.04
C HIS A 263 -3.55 -18.11 3.62
N HIS A 264 -4.13 -19.29 3.48
CA HIS A 264 -4.42 -19.90 2.19
C HIS A 264 -5.92 -19.87 1.90
N ARG A 265 -6.32 -19.54 0.67
CA ARG A 265 -7.71 -19.59 0.20
C ARG A 265 -7.78 -20.22 -1.18
N SER A 266 -8.71 -21.16 -1.34
CA SER A 266 -9.15 -21.58 -2.66
C SER A 266 -10.17 -20.58 -3.18
N LEU A 267 -9.97 -20.08 -4.40
CA LEU A 267 -10.89 -19.19 -5.09
C LEU A 267 -11.72 -20.00 -6.11
N PRO A 268 -12.88 -19.47 -6.54
CA PRO A 268 -13.61 -20.04 -7.67
C PRO A 268 -12.76 -20.06 -8.93
N ASP A 269 -13.09 -20.95 -9.85
CA ASP A 269 -12.52 -20.93 -11.20
C ASP A 269 -12.88 -19.60 -11.88
N LEU A 270 -11.90 -19.01 -12.58
CA LEU A 270 -12.03 -17.73 -13.27
C LEU A 270 -12.09 -17.98 -14.77
N ALA A 271 -13.13 -17.47 -15.41
CA ALA A 271 -13.16 -17.40 -16.87
C ALA A 271 -12.20 -16.31 -17.38
N ASN A 272 -11.84 -16.38 -18.66
CA ASN A 272 -11.11 -15.32 -19.34
C ASN A 272 -11.75 -13.94 -19.07
N GLY A 273 -10.94 -13.01 -18.55
CA GLY A 273 -11.31 -11.65 -18.20
C GLY A 273 -12.10 -11.51 -16.90
N ALA A 274 -12.38 -12.62 -16.19
CA ALA A 274 -13.08 -12.57 -14.92
C ALA A 274 -12.18 -11.98 -13.83
N VAL A 275 -12.81 -11.16 -12.99
CA VAL A 275 -12.18 -10.51 -11.84
C VAL A 275 -12.84 -11.03 -10.57
N HIS A 276 -12.03 -11.42 -9.59
CA HIS A 276 -12.50 -11.86 -8.28
C HIS A 276 -11.81 -11.07 -7.17
N THR A 277 -12.58 -10.31 -6.42
CA THR A 277 -12.13 -9.66 -5.18
C THR A 277 -12.39 -10.59 -4.00
N VAL A 278 -11.35 -10.85 -3.22
CA VAL A 278 -11.34 -11.86 -2.15
C VAL A 278 -12.17 -11.40 -0.96
N THR A 279 -13.15 -12.21 -0.55
CA THR A 279 -14.00 -11.93 0.63
C THR A 279 -14.07 -13.14 1.58
N PRO A 280 -14.05 -12.94 2.91
CA PRO A 280 -13.77 -11.68 3.61
C PRO A 280 -12.31 -11.24 3.39
N GLU A 281 -12.05 -9.94 3.50
CA GLU A 281 -10.70 -9.37 3.38
C GLU A 281 -9.75 -9.91 4.46
N PHE A 282 -8.44 -9.78 4.23
CA PHE A 282 -7.44 -10.10 5.26
C PHE A 282 -7.29 -8.92 6.19
N THR A 283 -7.11 -9.18 7.48
CA THR A 283 -6.91 -8.12 8.47
C THR A 283 -5.65 -8.37 9.29
N TYR A 284 -5.00 -7.30 9.73
CA TYR A 284 -3.83 -7.36 10.59
C TYR A 284 -3.90 -6.31 11.68
N GLN A 285 -3.85 -6.74 12.93
CA GLN A 285 -3.82 -5.84 14.07
C GLN A 285 -2.37 -5.38 14.32
N VAL A 286 -2.12 -4.07 14.21
CA VAL A 286 -0.79 -3.49 14.42
C VAL A 286 -0.40 -3.62 15.89
N PRO A 287 0.70 -4.31 16.23
CA PRO A 287 1.13 -4.42 17.63
C PRO A 287 1.54 -3.05 18.21
N CYS A 288 1.16 -2.77 19.47
CA CYS A 288 1.54 -1.53 20.16
C CYS A 288 3.06 -1.30 20.27
N ALA A 289 3.86 -2.36 20.23
CA ALA A 289 5.32 -2.29 20.31
C ALA A 289 5.99 -1.96 18.97
N THR A 290 5.23 -1.78 17.89
CA THR A 290 5.79 -1.47 16.57
C THR A 290 6.37 -0.07 16.57
N THR A 291 7.65 0.05 16.21
CA THR A 291 8.40 1.30 16.31
C THR A 291 7.96 2.30 15.25
N ASP A 292 8.10 3.58 15.56
CA ASP A 292 7.90 4.66 14.61
C ASP A 292 8.79 4.48 13.35
N GLY A 293 8.23 4.72 12.18
CA GLY A 293 8.90 4.56 10.89
C GLY A 293 9.02 3.11 10.38
N ALA A 294 8.55 2.10 11.12
CA ALA A 294 8.52 0.73 10.62
C ALA A 294 7.59 0.61 9.40
N VAL A 295 7.97 -0.18 8.40
CA VAL A 295 7.15 -0.45 7.21
C VAL A 295 6.59 -1.87 7.31
N LEU A 296 5.30 -1.99 7.55
CA LEU A 296 4.57 -3.25 7.50
C LEU A 296 4.32 -3.63 6.05
N THR A 297 4.67 -4.85 5.66
CA THR A 297 4.49 -5.34 4.29
C THR A 297 3.64 -6.60 4.31
N ASN A 298 2.55 -6.59 3.56
CA ASN A 298 1.72 -7.77 3.35
C ASN A 298 1.83 -8.21 1.89
N THR A 299 2.22 -9.46 1.66
CA THR A 299 2.47 -10.03 0.33
C THR A 299 1.43 -11.08 0.01
N ALA A 300 0.83 -11.02 -1.17
CA ALA A 300 -0.04 -12.07 -1.66
C ALA A 300 0.50 -12.67 -2.96
N THR A 301 0.32 -13.97 -3.12
CA THR A 301 0.73 -14.77 -4.28
C THR A 301 -0.44 -15.63 -4.71
N VAL A 302 -0.75 -15.70 -6.00
CA VAL A 302 -1.77 -16.60 -6.55
C VAL A 302 -1.16 -17.63 -7.48
N THR A 303 -1.81 -18.78 -7.56
CA THR A 303 -1.50 -19.88 -8.48
C THR A 303 -2.79 -20.43 -9.06
N GLY A 304 -2.73 -20.98 -10.26
CA GLY A 304 -3.86 -21.64 -10.91
C GLY A 304 -3.40 -22.58 -12.01
N LYS A 305 -4.35 -23.27 -12.62
CA LYS A 305 -4.12 -24.22 -13.71
C LYS A 305 -5.15 -24.02 -14.81
N ASP A 306 -4.80 -24.33 -16.05
CA ASP A 306 -5.79 -24.42 -17.12
C ASP A 306 -6.67 -25.68 -17.03
N SER A 307 -7.57 -25.84 -18.01
CA SER A 307 -8.48 -27.00 -18.10
C SER A 307 -7.78 -28.34 -18.23
N ASP A 308 -6.54 -28.36 -18.71
CA ASP A 308 -5.74 -29.56 -18.90
C ASP A 308 -4.85 -29.84 -17.67
N GLY A 309 -4.94 -28.99 -16.64
CA GLY A 309 -4.17 -29.09 -15.40
C GLY A 309 -2.77 -28.52 -15.49
N THR A 310 -2.43 -27.80 -16.57
CA THR A 310 -1.15 -27.12 -16.75
C THR A 310 -1.11 -25.87 -15.88
N PRO A 311 -0.08 -25.67 -15.04
CA PRO A 311 0.06 -24.43 -14.27
C PRO A 311 0.15 -23.20 -15.17
N ASP A 312 -0.34 -22.08 -14.64
CA ASP A 312 -0.16 -20.77 -15.25
C ASP A 312 1.32 -20.51 -15.60
N PRO A 313 1.64 -20.33 -16.90
CA PRO A 313 3.01 -20.09 -17.35
C PRO A 313 3.45 -18.61 -17.24
N TYR A 314 2.53 -17.67 -16.95
CA TYR A 314 2.77 -16.23 -16.87
C TYR A 314 2.75 -15.79 -15.40
N THR A 315 3.92 -15.79 -14.75
CA THR A 315 4.02 -15.66 -13.29
C THR A 315 4.55 -14.31 -12.80
N ASP A 316 4.80 -13.37 -13.71
CA ASP A 316 5.41 -12.08 -13.42
C ASP A 316 4.49 -11.10 -12.67
N ASP A 317 3.18 -11.27 -12.75
CA ASP A 317 2.17 -10.48 -12.02
C ASP A 317 1.28 -11.31 -11.09
N ASN A 318 1.68 -12.56 -10.83
CA ASN A 318 1.03 -13.47 -9.88
C ASN A 318 1.31 -13.12 -8.40
N THR A 319 2.06 -12.05 -8.13
CA THR A 319 2.43 -11.58 -6.79
C THR A 319 2.30 -10.08 -6.68
N ASP A 320 1.71 -9.59 -5.59
CA ASP A 320 1.67 -8.16 -5.27
C ASP A 320 1.83 -7.91 -3.76
N ARG A 321 2.16 -6.67 -3.40
CA ARG A 321 2.42 -6.24 -2.02
C ARG A 321 1.73 -4.93 -1.70
N ALA A 322 1.18 -4.85 -0.49
CA ALA A 322 0.75 -3.60 0.10
C ALA A 322 1.64 -3.26 1.30
N THR A 323 1.94 -1.97 1.48
CA THR A 323 2.79 -1.48 2.57
C THR A 323 2.10 -0.38 3.36
N THR A 324 2.29 -0.38 4.67
CA THR A 324 1.81 0.66 5.59
C THR A 324 2.96 1.11 6.49
N THR A 325 3.16 2.43 6.62
CA THR A 325 4.20 3.01 7.48
C THR A 325 3.64 3.31 8.87
N ILE A 326 4.35 2.95 9.93
CA ILE A 326 3.92 3.20 11.30
C ILE A 326 4.32 4.60 11.76
N ARG A 327 3.37 5.32 12.37
CA ARG A 327 3.54 6.63 13.00
C ARG A 327 3.29 6.55 14.51
N ALA A 328 4.31 6.18 15.28
CA ALA A 328 4.17 6.01 16.73
C ALA A 328 4.71 7.25 17.48
N PRO A 329 4.12 7.64 18.63
CA PRO A 329 4.73 8.65 19.49
C PRO A 329 6.03 8.13 20.13
N ALA A 330 6.99 9.03 20.31
CA ALA A 330 8.25 8.73 20.99
C ALA A 330 8.64 9.90 21.89
N LEU A 331 8.20 9.85 23.16
CA LEU A 331 8.45 10.92 24.12
C LEU A 331 9.87 10.81 24.68
N THR A 332 10.47 11.97 24.91
CA THR A 332 11.75 12.11 25.61
C THR A 332 11.57 13.05 26.79
N VAL A 333 12.38 12.88 27.83
CA VAL A 333 12.39 13.78 28.98
C VAL A 333 13.81 13.97 29.50
N LYS A 334 14.12 15.21 29.88
CA LYS A 334 15.34 15.62 30.57
C LYS A 334 14.95 16.44 31.79
N GLN A 335 15.69 16.29 32.87
CA GLN A 335 15.54 17.12 34.05
C GLN A 335 16.88 17.73 34.42
N THR A 336 16.87 19.00 34.80
CA THR A 336 18.01 19.68 35.42
C THR A 336 17.57 20.32 36.73
N ALA A 337 18.52 20.50 37.63
CA ALA A 337 18.32 21.16 38.93
C ALA A 337 19.46 22.13 39.18
N THR A 338 19.21 23.13 40.04
CA THR A 338 20.30 23.93 40.62
C THR A 338 21.27 22.98 41.33
N PRO A 339 22.57 22.91 40.96
CA PRO A 339 23.46 21.86 41.47
C PRO A 339 23.69 21.92 42.98
N THR A 340 23.76 23.14 43.52
CA THR A 340 24.00 23.39 44.94
C THR A 340 23.13 24.54 45.44
N VAL A 341 22.55 24.38 46.63
CA VAL A 341 21.78 25.44 47.32
C VAL A 341 22.13 25.44 48.81
N ASN A 342 21.87 26.54 49.51
CA ASN A 342 21.88 26.48 50.97
C ASN A 342 20.56 25.90 51.50
N ALA A 343 20.59 25.34 52.71
CA ALA A 343 19.38 24.86 53.37
C ALA A 343 18.28 25.96 53.41
N GLY A 344 17.04 25.60 53.08
CA GLY A 344 15.91 26.54 52.97
C GLY A 344 15.80 27.32 51.65
N GLU A 345 16.85 27.40 50.83
CA GLU A 345 16.81 28.16 49.57
C GLU A 345 16.10 27.40 48.45
N ALA A 346 15.51 28.14 47.51
CA ALA A 346 14.81 27.55 46.38
C ALA A 346 15.79 26.82 45.45
N VAL A 347 15.54 25.53 45.23
CA VAL A 347 16.13 24.73 44.16
C VAL A 347 15.26 24.92 42.94
N SER A 348 15.82 25.45 41.85
CA SER A 348 15.13 25.49 40.56
C SER A 348 15.28 24.16 39.84
N TYR A 349 14.15 23.60 39.38
CA TYR A 349 14.08 22.43 38.53
C TYR A 349 13.51 22.81 37.17
N THR A 350 14.18 22.37 36.10
CA THR A 350 13.69 22.51 34.71
C THR A 350 13.52 21.11 34.14
N VAL A 351 12.27 20.77 33.82
CA VAL A 351 11.89 19.55 33.09
C VAL A 351 11.65 19.93 31.64
N THR A 352 12.40 19.34 30.73
CA THR A 352 12.22 19.49 29.28
C THR A 352 11.71 18.17 28.72
N TYR A 353 10.62 18.19 27.96
CA TYR A 353 10.07 17.01 27.32
C TYR A 353 9.64 17.31 25.88
N ALA A 354 9.73 16.32 25.01
CA ALA A 354 9.37 16.46 23.60
C ALA A 354 8.85 15.14 23.06
N ASN A 355 7.86 15.20 22.16
CA ASN A 355 7.52 14.06 21.32
C ASN A 355 8.33 14.14 20.02
N THR A 356 9.20 13.15 19.83
CA THR A 356 10.11 13.04 18.67
C THR A 356 9.63 12.03 17.63
N GLY A 357 8.55 11.31 17.90
CA GLY A 357 7.97 10.33 16.98
C GLY A 357 7.01 10.98 15.98
N GLY A 358 6.74 10.26 14.90
CA GLY A 358 5.81 10.66 13.83
C GLY A 358 4.33 10.58 14.23
N GLY A 359 3.99 9.92 15.34
CA GLY A 359 2.63 9.88 15.89
C GLY A 359 2.42 10.88 17.03
N ALA A 360 1.20 11.42 17.15
CA ALA A 360 0.81 12.22 18.31
C ALA A 360 0.63 11.35 19.57
N ALA A 361 1.03 11.88 20.72
CA ALA A 361 0.77 11.28 22.02
C ALA A 361 -0.47 11.89 22.67
N SER A 362 -1.32 11.06 23.26
CA SER A 362 -2.50 11.49 24.01
C SER A 362 -2.33 11.23 25.50
N ASP A 363 -3.17 11.87 26.32
CA ASP A 363 -3.18 11.74 27.78
C ASP A 363 -1.79 11.88 28.40
N THR A 364 -0.97 12.81 27.88
CA THR A 364 0.40 12.97 28.38
C THR A 364 0.35 13.57 29.79
N VAL A 365 1.01 12.91 30.74
CA VAL A 365 1.08 13.31 32.15
C VAL A 365 2.54 13.34 32.57
N VAL A 366 3.01 14.51 32.99
CA VAL A 366 4.33 14.69 33.60
C VAL A 366 4.18 14.59 35.11
N THR A 367 4.99 13.75 35.75
CA THR A 367 4.98 13.53 37.20
C THR A 367 6.38 13.70 37.75
N ALA A 368 6.58 14.66 38.66
CA ALA A 368 7.83 14.82 39.39
C ALA A 368 7.68 14.30 40.83
N THR A 369 8.61 13.47 41.27
CA THR A 369 8.71 13.00 42.64
C THR A 369 9.89 13.69 43.32
N LEU A 370 9.58 14.46 44.35
CA LEU A 370 10.57 15.11 45.21
C LEU A 370 10.85 14.23 46.43
N PRO A 371 12.12 13.97 46.76
CA PRO A 371 12.49 13.20 47.94
C PRO A 371 12.05 13.87 49.24
N SER A 372 11.97 13.08 50.31
CA SER A 372 11.66 13.61 51.64
C SER A 372 12.68 14.68 52.06
N GLY A 373 12.20 15.71 52.73
CA GLY A 373 13.01 16.88 53.09
C GLY A 373 13.03 18.01 52.05
N LEU A 374 12.44 17.82 50.86
CA LEU A 374 12.08 18.91 49.95
C LEU A 374 10.61 19.30 50.11
N TYR A 375 10.37 20.58 50.35
CA TYR A 375 9.05 21.17 50.42
C TYR A 375 8.70 21.87 49.11
N TYR A 376 7.54 21.54 48.57
CA TYR A 376 6.91 22.27 47.47
C TYR A 376 5.59 22.87 47.94
N SER A 377 5.36 24.12 47.56
CA SER A 377 4.10 24.84 47.70
C SER A 377 3.87 25.69 46.46
N LYS A 378 2.64 25.69 45.95
CA LYS A 378 2.26 26.49 44.77
C LYS A 378 2.46 28.00 45.00
N VAL A 379 2.28 28.47 46.23
CA VAL A 379 2.41 29.90 46.60
C VAL A 379 3.87 30.34 46.70
N LEU A 380 4.76 29.42 47.08
CA LEU A 380 6.20 29.69 47.20
C LEU A 380 7.00 29.32 45.94
N ASP A 381 6.33 28.77 44.93
CA ASP A 381 6.97 28.39 43.67
C ASP A 381 7.32 29.63 42.84
N LEU A 382 8.63 29.80 42.59
CA LEU A 382 9.21 30.90 41.83
C LEU A 382 9.49 30.53 40.36
N GLY A 383 9.27 29.28 39.96
CA GLY A 383 9.53 28.85 38.58
C GLY A 383 8.61 29.54 37.56
N THR A 384 8.99 29.58 36.30
CA THR A 384 8.18 30.18 35.21
C THR A 384 6.91 29.40 34.89
N GLY A 385 6.79 28.17 35.40
CA GLY A 385 5.61 27.32 35.26
C GLY A 385 5.68 26.39 34.05
N PRO A 386 4.55 25.75 33.68
CA PRO A 386 3.25 25.81 34.37
C PRO A 386 3.29 25.23 35.80
N ARG A 387 2.34 25.63 36.65
CA ARG A 387 2.18 25.06 38.00
C ARG A 387 1.54 23.67 37.93
N PRO A 388 1.88 22.73 38.83
CA PRO A 388 1.27 21.41 38.88
C PRO A 388 -0.23 21.51 39.18
N GLY A 389 -0.98 20.60 38.58
CA GLY A 389 -2.42 20.44 38.81
C GLY A 389 -2.71 19.84 40.19
N SER A 390 -1.82 18.99 40.70
CA SER A 390 -1.91 18.41 42.04
C SER A 390 -0.55 18.25 42.71
N VAL A 391 -0.57 18.26 44.04
CA VAL A 391 0.59 18.01 44.91
C VAL A 391 0.15 17.07 46.02
N THR A 392 0.83 15.93 46.15
CA THR A 392 0.52 14.93 47.18
C THR A 392 1.75 14.67 48.05
N LEU A 393 1.61 14.76 49.37
CA LEU A 393 2.61 14.26 50.32
C LEU A 393 2.37 12.77 50.55
N ASN A 394 3.35 11.95 50.20
CA ASN A 394 3.27 10.50 50.31
C ASN A 394 3.63 10.05 51.74
N ALA A 395 3.21 8.83 52.11
CA ALA A 395 3.45 8.28 53.44
C ALA A 395 4.95 8.08 53.76
N ASP A 396 5.79 7.91 52.74
CA ASP A 396 7.25 7.83 52.85
C ASP A 396 7.95 9.20 52.99
N GLY A 397 7.17 10.29 52.99
CA GLY A 397 7.64 11.67 53.08
C GLY A 397 8.05 12.30 51.76
N THR A 398 7.99 11.58 50.63
CA THR A 398 8.19 12.15 49.30
C THR A 398 6.99 13.00 48.87
N ARG A 399 7.16 13.87 47.88
CA ARG A 399 6.07 14.67 47.30
C ARG A 399 5.92 14.40 45.81
N THR A 400 4.70 14.07 45.39
CA THR A 400 4.36 13.86 43.98
C THR A 400 3.69 15.12 43.43
N LEU A 401 4.24 15.68 42.36
CA LEU A 401 3.69 16.81 41.61
C LEU A 401 3.24 16.30 40.24
N VAL A 402 2.02 16.61 39.83
CA VAL A 402 1.44 16.10 38.58
C VAL A 402 0.99 17.25 37.68
N TRP A 403 1.38 17.18 36.41
CA TRP A 403 0.93 18.05 35.33
C TRP A 403 0.22 17.21 34.27
N ASN A 404 -1.09 17.43 34.10
CA ASN A 404 -1.86 16.86 33.00
C ASN A 404 -1.65 17.77 31.78
N VAL A 405 -0.67 17.45 30.94
CA VAL A 405 -0.31 18.30 29.79
C VAL A 405 -1.17 18.02 28.56
N GLY A 406 -1.89 16.89 28.55
CA GLY A 406 -2.85 16.54 27.50
C GLY A 406 -2.16 16.01 26.24
N ASP A 407 -2.67 16.38 25.08
CA ASP A 407 -2.13 15.91 23.81
C ASP A 407 -0.80 16.60 23.48
N THR A 408 0.19 15.78 23.12
CA THR A 408 1.51 16.22 22.66
C THR A 408 1.64 15.84 21.18
N PRO A 409 1.58 16.81 20.25
CA PRO A 409 1.67 16.56 18.81
C PRO A 409 2.94 15.78 18.42
N ALA A 410 2.92 15.13 17.26
CA ALA A 410 4.13 14.60 16.65
C ALA A 410 5.17 15.73 16.48
N GLU A 411 6.45 15.39 16.63
CA GLU A 411 7.57 16.33 16.46
C GLU A 411 7.36 17.67 17.19
N SER A 412 6.89 17.62 18.44
CA SER A 412 6.38 18.81 19.16
C SER A 412 7.41 19.91 19.42
N GLY A 413 8.71 19.61 19.22
CA GLY A 413 9.81 20.36 19.81
C GLY A 413 9.83 20.26 21.34
N ASP A 414 10.82 20.93 21.93
CA ASP A 414 11.00 20.98 23.38
C ASP A 414 9.90 21.80 24.07
N ARG A 415 9.34 21.23 25.12
CA ARG A 415 8.40 21.87 26.05
C ARG A 415 9.02 21.88 27.44
N GLU A 416 8.78 22.94 28.20
CA GLU A 416 9.40 23.12 29.52
C GLU A 416 8.40 23.29 30.65
N ILE A 417 8.75 22.72 31.80
CA ILE A 417 8.13 22.98 33.10
C ILE A 417 9.24 23.42 34.05
N VAL A 418 9.13 24.64 34.56
CA VAL A 418 10.07 25.19 35.54
C VAL A 418 9.35 25.43 36.86
N PHE A 419 9.84 24.79 37.93
CA PHE A 419 9.30 24.91 39.28
C PHE A 419 10.43 24.95 40.32
N THR A 420 10.13 25.45 41.51
CA THR A 420 11.07 25.48 42.63
C THR A 420 10.56 24.70 43.84
N ALA A 421 11.46 24.03 44.54
CA ALA A 421 11.22 23.41 45.84
C ALA A 421 12.33 23.79 46.82
N ARG A 422 12.09 23.68 48.13
CA ARG A 422 13.03 24.13 49.16
C ARG A 422 13.44 22.98 50.08
N PRO A 423 14.74 22.74 50.30
CA PRO A 423 15.18 21.79 51.30
C PRO A 423 14.90 22.36 52.69
N THR A 424 14.59 21.48 53.63
CA THR A 424 14.44 21.86 55.04
C THR A 424 15.70 22.56 55.57
N LEU A 425 15.53 23.53 56.49
CA LEU A 425 16.63 24.16 57.22
C LEU A 425 17.42 23.16 58.08
N LEU A 426 16.88 21.96 58.30
CA LEU A 426 17.49 20.89 59.09
C LEU A 426 18.36 19.95 58.26
N ALA A 427 18.54 20.23 56.97
CA ALA A 427 19.40 19.46 56.09
C ALA A 427 20.88 19.80 56.38
N PRO A 428 21.71 18.82 56.81
CA PRO A 428 23.15 19.04 56.96
C PRO A 428 23.82 19.37 55.61
N ALA A 429 24.96 20.05 55.66
CA ALA A 429 25.81 20.21 54.48
C ALA A 429 26.19 18.84 53.90
N GLY A 430 26.19 18.74 52.57
CA GLY A 430 26.44 17.49 51.84
C GLY A 430 25.19 16.61 51.63
N THR A 431 24.04 16.96 52.22
CA THR A 431 22.77 16.25 51.94
C THR A 431 22.42 16.37 50.46
N THR A 432 22.10 15.27 49.81
CA THR A 432 21.69 15.25 48.39
C THR A 432 20.20 14.97 48.26
N TYR A 433 19.57 15.62 47.28
CA TYR A 433 18.15 15.43 46.96
C TYR A 433 17.99 15.07 45.48
N PRO A 434 17.95 13.77 45.14
CA PRO A 434 17.63 13.32 43.78
C PRO A 434 16.14 13.47 43.53
N SER A 435 15.75 14.35 42.61
CA SER A 435 14.39 14.41 42.08
C SER A 435 14.29 13.55 40.83
N GLN A 436 13.18 12.83 40.70
CA GLN A 436 12.85 12.04 39.53
C GLN A 436 11.64 12.64 38.82
N VAL A 437 11.65 12.66 37.49
CA VAL A 437 10.48 12.94 36.67
C VAL A 437 10.16 11.73 35.81
N SER A 438 8.87 11.47 35.59
CA SER A 438 8.36 10.52 34.62
C SER A 438 7.33 11.18 33.71
N VAL A 439 7.28 10.76 32.45
CA VAL A 439 6.25 11.18 31.49
C VAL A 439 5.52 9.93 31.03
N ASN A 440 4.24 9.85 31.38
CA ASN A 440 3.33 8.78 30.96
C ASN A 440 2.51 9.28 29.76
N TYR A 441 2.27 8.43 28.78
CA TYR A 441 1.56 8.81 27.56
C TYR A 441 0.97 7.59 26.83
N LYS A 442 0.03 7.86 25.94
CA LYS A 442 -0.60 6.88 25.04
C LYS A 442 -0.46 7.35 23.59
N ASN A 443 -0.80 6.50 22.63
CA ASN A 443 -0.98 6.95 21.25
C ASN A 443 -2.30 7.71 21.08
N ALA A 444 -2.44 8.41 19.97
CA ALA A 444 -3.73 8.93 19.54
C ALA A 444 -4.81 7.81 19.56
N GLY A 445 -5.99 8.11 20.12
CA GLY A 445 -7.06 7.11 20.30
C GLY A 445 -6.92 6.20 21.54
N GLY A 446 -5.75 6.18 22.19
CA GLY A 446 -5.56 5.55 23.50
C GLY A 446 -5.51 4.02 23.50
N ALA A 447 -5.41 3.38 22.33
CA ALA A 447 -5.33 1.92 22.21
C ALA A 447 -4.04 1.33 22.83
N CYS A 448 -2.95 2.10 22.80
CA CYS A 448 -1.64 1.67 23.30
C CYS A 448 -1.15 2.60 24.41
N VAL A 449 -0.75 2.00 25.53
CA VAL A 449 -0.07 2.68 26.64
C VAL A 449 1.42 2.37 26.54
N PHE A 450 2.25 3.41 26.56
CA PHE A 450 3.70 3.25 26.45
C PHE A 450 4.36 3.24 27.82
N ALA A 451 5.53 2.61 27.91
CA ALA A 451 6.36 2.68 29.10
C ALA A 451 6.75 4.16 29.36
N PRO A 452 6.70 4.61 30.63
CA PRO A 452 7.04 5.99 30.94
C PRO A 452 8.52 6.26 30.67
N VAL A 453 8.81 7.42 30.09
CA VAL A 453 10.18 7.91 30.02
C VAL A 453 10.52 8.67 31.29
N THR A 454 11.75 8.52 31.77
CA THR A 454 12.16 9.07 33.07
C THR A 454 13.47 9.83 32.98
N ALA A 455 13.63 10.84 33.84
CA ALA A 455 14.88 11.55 34.04
C ALA A 455 15.07 11.85 35.53
N THR A 456 16.31 12.11 35.94
CA THR A 456 16.64 12.48 37.32
C THR A 456 17.56 13.69 37.34
N ALA A 457 17.46 14.49 38.40
CA ALA A 457 18.38 15.57 38.68
C ALA A 457 18.63 15.67 40.18
N THR A 458 19.87 15.96 40.58
CA THR A 458 20.28 16.02 41.98
C THR A 458 20.77 17.41 42.35
N THR A 459 20.35 17.89 43.52
CA THR A 459 20.92 19.07 44.18
C THR A 459 21.62 18.65 45.47
N THR A 460 22.67 19.37 45.85
CA THR A 460 23.39 19.17 47.11
C THR A 460 23.23 20.39 48.02
N VAL A 461 22.96 20.16 49.30
CA VAL A 461 22.91 21.21 50.30
C VAL A 461 24.31 21.65 50.68
N THR A 462 24.52 22.96 50.69
CA THR A 462 25.71 23.62 51.21
C THR A 462 25.36 24.40 52.47
N ALA A 463 26.37 24.72 53.28
CA ALA A 463 26.21 25.53 54.47
C ALA A 463 27.04 26.81 54.36
N VAL A 464 26.47 27.90 54.85
CA VAL A 464 27.21 29.14 55.12
C VAL A 464 27.61 29.10 56.60
N PRO A 465 28.89 29.26 56.95
CA PRO A 465 29.29 29.36 58.35
C PRO A 465 28.53 30.48 59.07
N PRO A 466 28.01 30.26 60.28
CA PRO A 466 27.36 31.32 61.03
C PRO A 466 28.37 32.43 61.35
N THR A 467 28.03 33.67 61.03
CA THR A 467 28.91 34.84 61.27
C THR A 467 28.34 35.79 62.32
N ARG A 468 27.22 35.41 62.94
CA ARG A 468 26.45 36.25 63.85
C ARG A 468 25.83 35.38 64.94
N ASP A 469 25.78 35.91 66.14
CA ASP A 469 25.18 35.23 67.28
C ASP A 469 23.68 34.92 67.07
N PRO A 470 23.16 33.81 67.59
CA PRO A 470 21.72 33.57 67.71
C PRO A 470 21.02 34.70 68.48
N LEU A 471 19.78 34.96 68.12
CA LEU A 471 18.91 35.92 68.79
C LEU A 471 17.81 35.22 69.57
N SER A 472 17.43 35.80 70.70
CA SER A 472 16.41 35.23 71.57
C SER A 472 15.03 35.20 70.91
N LYS A 473 14.14 34.32 71.36
CA LYS A 473 12.73 34.34 70.93
C LYS A 473 12.07 35.71 71.17
N GLY A 474 12.47 36.41 72.23
CA GLY A 474 11.98 37.76 72.55
C GLY A 474 12.43 38.82 71.55
N PHE A 475 13.63 38.69 70.99
CA PHE A 475 14.04 39.51 69.86
C PHE A 475 13.12 39.25 68.66
N TRP A 476 12.99 37.99 68.22
CA TRP A 476 12.22 37.64 67.03
C TRP A 476 10.76 38.06 67.13
N LYS A 477 10.14 37.91 68.32
CA LYS A 477 8.78 38.37 68.62
C LYS A 477 8.57 39.88 68.40
N ASN A 478 9.59 40.70 68.68
CA ASN A 478 9.47 42.17 68.66
C ASN A 478 10.05 42.81 67.38
N HIS A 479 10.59 42.02 66.44
CA HIS A 479 11.25 42.52 65.23
C HIS A 479 10.61 41.96 63.96
N ALA A 480 9.31 42.19 63.79
CA ALA A 480 8.54 41.71 62.63
C ALA A 480 9.12 42.15 61.28
N GLY A 481 9.86 43.27 61.22
CA GLY A 481 10.57 43.70 60.01
C GLY A 481 11.67 42.73 59.53
N GLN A 482 12.09 41.77 60.35
CA GLN A 482 13.04 40.71 59.95
C GLN A 482 12.34 39.47 59.36
N TRP A 483 11.02 39.38 59.44
CA TRP A 483 10.22 38.26 58.89
C TRP A 483 9.99 38.45 57.40
N THR A 484 11.07 38.56 56.62
CA THR A 484 11.00 38.70 55.16
C THR A 484 10.30 37.49 54.53
N ALA A 485 9.72 37.67 53.34
CA ALA A 485 9.05 36.57 52.62
C ALA A 485 9.97 35.34 52.42
N GLU A 486 11.25 35.55 52.14
CA GLU A 486 12.23 34.48 51.99
C GLU A 486 12.50 33.76 53.33
N VAL A 487 12.60 34.48 54.44
CA VAL A 487 12.76 33.88 55.77
C VAL A 487 11.54 33.05 56.13
N LEU A 488 10.33 33.58 55.92
CA LEU A 488 9.09 32.85 56.17
C LEU A 488 8.96 31.61 55.28
N ALA A 489 9.35 31.69 54.00
CA ALA A 489 9.38 30.55 53.10
C ALA A 489 10.32 29.43 53.58
N ARG A 490 11.48 29.78 54.14
CA ARG A 490 12.43 28.81 54.73
C ARG A 490 11.86 28.13 55.96
N VAL A 491 11.21 28.88 56.84
CA VAL A 491 10.54 28.33 58.02
C VAL A 491 9.41 27.41 57.60
N GLN A 492 8.55 27.85 56.66
CA GLN A 492 7.45 27.06 56.12
C GLN A 492 7.93 25.74 55.49
N ALA A 493 9.02 25.78 54.74
CA ALA A 493 9.62 24.59 54.12
C ALA A 493 10.17 23.58 55.15
N THR A 494 10.47 24.06 56.36
CA THR A 494 11.03 23.26 57.44
C THR A 494 9.96 22.69 58.35
N ASP A 495 8.95 23.49 58.68
CA ASP A 495 7.92 23.14 59.64
C ASP A 495 6.60 23.87 59.33
N GLN A 496 5.61 23.11 58.89
CA GLN A 496 4.30 23.62 58.43
C GLN A 496 3.31 23.84 59.59
N ARG A 497 3.69 23.57 60.84
CA ARG A 497 2.77 23.66 61.99
C ARG A 497 2.26 25.07 62.26
N TYR A 498 2.99 26.07 61.77
CA TYR A 498 2.65 27.49 61.93
C TYR A 498 1.70 27.99 60.85
N ASP A 499 1.54 27.23 59.75
CA ASP A 499 0.60 27.51 58.66
C ASP A 499 -0.78 26.97 59.02
N SER A 500 -1.49 27.78 59.79
CA SER A 500 -2.79 27.47 60.38
C SER A 500 -3.91 27.46 59.37
N ASP A 501 -3.82 28.28 58.31
CA ASP A 501 -4.80 28.34 57.24
C ASP A 501 -4.53 27.31 56.12
N ARG A 502 -3.37 26.62 56.18
CA ARG A 502 -2.90 25.63 55.21
C ARG A 502 -2.77 26.22 53.80
N SER A 503 -2.46 27.51 53.70
CA SER A 503 -2.22 28.20 52.44
C SER A 503 -0.95 27.73 51.74
N GLY A 504 -0.06 27.05 52.46
CA GLY A 504 1.24 26.62 51.97
C GLY A 504 2.30 27.73 52.03
N ALA A 505 2.03 28.83 52.73
CA ALA A 505 2.96 29.93 52.93
C ALA A 505 2.74 30.58 54.30
N LEU A 506 3.77 30.52 55.15
CA LEU A 506 3.74 31.16 56.46
C LEU A 506 3.66 32.69 56.32
N ASN A 507 2.74 33.32 57.04
CA ASN A 507 2.56 34.77 57.01
C ASN A 507 2.80 35.46 58.36
N THR A 508 2.86 36.81 58.35
CA THR A 508 3.13 37.63 59.55
C THR A 508 2.10 37.45 60.66
N ALA A 509 0.82 37.25 60.34
CA ALA A 509 -0.25 37.10 61.33
C ALA A 509 -0.13 35.76 62.07
N GLU A 510 0.23 34.70 61.35
CA GLU A 510 0.48 33.38 61.91
C GLU A 510 1.70 33.36 62.82
N VAL A 511 2.81 33.96 62.38
CA VAL A 511 4.02 34.14 63.22
C VAL A 511 3.70 34.96 64.47
N THR A 512 2.92 36.04 64.33
CA THR A 512 2.47 36.85 65.47
C THR A 512 1.68 36.01 66.47
N THR A 513 0.77 35.16 65.97
CA THR A 513 -0.05 34.27 66.78
C THR A 513 0.81 33.23 67.49
N ALA A 514 1.77 32.63 66.78
CA ALA A 514 2.69 31.64 67.34
C ALA A 514 3.57 32.21 68.47
N PHE A 515 3.92 33.50 68.44
CA PHE A 515 4.64 34.19 69.52
C PHE A 515 3.74 34.80 70.63
N ARG A 516 2.41 34.74 70.48
CA ARG A 516 1.41 35.22 71.46
C ARG A 516 0.83 34.08 72.29
N GLY A 517 1.49 32.93 72.31
CA GLY A 517 1.03 31.76 73.04
C GLY A 517 0.86 32.00 74.54
N ASP A 518 0.16 31.09 75.21
CA ASP A 518 0.01 31.09 76.66
C ASP A 518 1.24 30.49 77.37
N ASN A 519 1.21 30.44 78.71
CA ASN A 519 2.27 29.84 79.52
C ASN A 519 2.21 28.30 79.54
N ALA A 520 1.38 27.64 78.71
CA ALA A 520 1.34 26.19 78.66
C ALA A 520 2.67 25.66 78.07
N PRO A 521 3.19 24.52 78.56
CA PRO A 521 4.46 23.96 78.09
C PRO A 521 4.57 23.80 76.56
N LYS A 522 3.48 23.39 75.91
CA LYS A 522 3.43 23.24 74.44
C LYS A 522 3.52 24.56 73.70
N SER A 523 2.83 25.59 74.19
CA SER A 523 2.89 26.95 73.66
C SER A 523 4.31 27.52 73.80
N VAL A 524 4.88 27.44 74.99
CA VAL A 524 6.26 27.91 75.27
C VAL A 524 7.28 27.19 74.38
N LEU A 525 7.17 25.87 74.23
CA LEU A 525 8.05 25.10 73.35
C LEU A 525 7.93 25.55 71.89
N THR A 526 6.71 25.80 71.42
CA THR A 526 6.43 26.27 70.05
C THR A 526 7.06 27.65 69.80
N GLU A 527 7.04 28.56 70.76
CA GLU A 527 7.73 29.85 70.65
C GLU A 527 9.25 29.72 70.54
N HIS A 528 9.87 28.87 71.37
CA HIS A 528 11.32 28.64 71.30
C HIS A 528 11.72 27.98 69.98
N LEU A 529 10.91 27.02 69.53
CA LEU A 529 11.10 26.33 68.26
C LEU A 529 11.05 27.31 67.08
N LEU A 530 10.06 28.20 67.06
CA LEU A 530 9.96 29.25 66.05
C LEU A 530 11.16 30.21 66.08
N GLY A 531 11.61 30.63 67.27
CA GLY A 531 12.82 31.43 67.42
C GLY A 531 14.07 30.74 66.85
N THR A 532 14.21 29.43 67.08
CA THR A 532 15.31 28.63 66.52
C THR A 532 15.22 28.53 65.01
N TYR A 533 14.01 28.38 64.44
CA TYR A 533 13.84 28.42 62.98
C TYR A 533 14.22 29.77 62.38
N PHE A 534 13.92 30.90 63.03
CA PHE A 534 14.40 32.20 62.55
C PHE A 534 15.92 32.32 62.60
N ASN A 535 16.57 31.78 63.63
CA ASN A 535 18.03 31.73 63.70
C ASN A 535 18.63 30.86 62.58
N LEU A 536 18.04 29.71 62.27
CA LEU A 536 18.42 28.88 61.13
C LEU A 536 18.18 29.60 59.78
N ALA A 537 16.98 30.16 59.58
CA ALA A 537 16.57 30.82 58.34
C ALA A 537 17.43 32.06 58.02
N THR A 538 17.94 32.73 59.05
CA THR A 538 18.83 33.89 58.95
C THR A 538 20.31 33.55 59.13
N ARG A 539 20.67 32.26 59.20
CA ARG A 539 22.05 31.74 59.22
C ARG A 539 22.87 32.20 60.43
N ARG A 540 22.23 32.35 61.58
CA ARG A 540 22.88 32.58 62.88
C ARG A 540 23.31 31.27 63.54
N VAL A 541 22.69 30.16 63.12
CA VAL A 541 23.08 28.79 63.42
C VAL A 541 22.85 27.93 62.18
N ASN A 542 23.55 26.81 62.09
CA ASN A 542 23.29 25.77 61.11
C ASN A 542 22.72 24.52 61.78
N ALA A 543 22.18 23.59 60.99
CA ALA A 543 21.66 22.32 61.47
C ALA A 543 22.72 21.48 62.22
N ASP A 544 23.98 21.57 61.81
CA ASP A 544 25.13 20.86 62.35
C ASP A 544 25.85 21.60 63.48
N THR A 545 25.47 22.84 63.80
CA THR A 545 26.04 23.60 64.93
C THR A 545 25.89 22.82 66.24
N THR A 546 26.99 22.64 66.96
CA THR A 546 27.05 21.92 68.24
C THR A 546 26.49 22.77 69.38
N ILE A 547 25.85 22.11 70.34
CA ILE A 547 25.28 22.76 71.53
C ILE A 547 26.25 22.53 72.69
N SER A 548 26.71 23.60 73.34
CA SER A 548 27.70 23.49 74.42
C SER A 548 27.11 22.91 75.71
N SER A 549 25.83 23.22 75.98
CA SER A 549 25.13 22.81 77.19
C SER A 549 24.61 21.37 77.17
N SER A 550 24.67 20.67 76.02
CA SER A 550 24.20 19.30 75.88
C SER A 550 24.82 18.60 74.67
N PRO A 551 25.25 17.32 74.77
CA PRO A 551 25.77 16.60 73.61
C PRO A 551 24.71 16.51 72.50
N GLY A 552 25.00 17.14 71.36
CA GLY A 552 24.11 17.14 70.19
C GLY A 552 24.31 18.36 69.29
N THR A 553 23.50 18.42 68.23
CA THR A 553 23.45 19.53 67.28
C THR A 553 22.11 20.26 67.34
N VAL A 554 22.05 21.47 66.79
CA VAL A 554 20.80 22.23 66.62
C VAL A 554 19.73 21.37 65.92
N ARG A 555 20.10 20.60 64.88
CA ARG A 555 19.19 19.66 64.21
C ARG A 555 18.60 18.64 65.17
N ALA A 556 19.43 17.99 65.99
CA ALA A 556 18.95 16.98 66.94
C ALA A 556 17.99 17.59 67.97
N ALA A 557 18.30 18.80 68.46
CA ALA A 557 17.45 19.55 69.38
C ALA A 557 16.09 19.90 68.76
N VAL A 558 16.09 20.40 67.52
CA VAL A 558 14.88 20.76 66.79
C VAL A 558 14.02 19.54 66.52
N LEU A 559 14.58 18.43 66.01
CA LEU A 559 13.82 17.20 65.77
C LEU A 559 13.22 16.65 67.07
N TYR A 560 13.97 16.70 68.18
CA TYR A 560 13.47 16.29 69.49
C TYR A 560 12.31 17.17 69.96
N ALA A 561 12.38 18.48 69.74
CA ALA A 561 11.33 19.43 70.06
C ALA A 561 10.08 19.24 69.18
N GLN A 562 10.22 19.03 67.88
CA GLN A 562 9.11 18.74 66.96
C GLN A 562 8.30 17.53 67.44
N VAL A 563 8.98 16.41 67.71
CA VAL A 563 8.31 15.21 68.26
C VAL A 563 7.63 15.52 69.59
N THR A 564 8.28 16.31 70.45
CA THR A 564 7.71 16.68 71.75
C THR A 564 6.43 17.51 71.62
N THR A 565 6.34 18.41 70.64
CA THR A 565 5.12 19.20 70.40
C THR A 565 3.91 18.38 69.94
N ASP A 566 4.11 17.15 69.48
CA ASP A 566 3.03 16.23 69.10
C ASP A 566 2.52 15.37 70.25
N LEU A 567 3.22 15.37 71.39
CA LEU A 567 2.81 14.61 72.57
C LEU A 567 1.76 15.38 73.39
N PRO A 568 0.86 14.67 74.10
CA PRO A 568 -0.03 15.30 75.09
C PRO A 568 0.79 16.04 76.15
N VAL A 569 0.18 17.03 76.82
CA VAL A 569 0.81 17.73 77.95
C VAL A 569 0.27 17.13 79.25
N ASP A 570 1.04 16.23 79.85
CA ASP A 570 0.70 15.49 81.06
C ASP A 570 1.94 15.20 81.92
N SER A 571 1.77 14.50 83.04
CA SER A 571 2.87 14.17 83.95
C SER A 571 3.93 13.26 83.32
N GLY A 572 3.57 12.41 82.36
CA GLY A 572 4.49 11.50 81.67
C GLY A 572 5.39 12.22 80.65
N THR A 573 4.98 13.40 80.20
CA THR A 573 5.65 14.19 79.15
C THR A 573 6.25 15.50 79.66
N ALA A 574 5.93 15.92 80.89
CA ALA A 574 6.37 17.18 81.49
C ALA A 574 7.91 17.38 81.49
N GLU A 575 8.67 16.32 81.82
CA GLU A 575 10.13 16.39 81.78
C GLU A 575 10.66 16.57 80.35
N ARG A 576 10.03 15.90 79.38
CA ARG A 576 10.37 16.00 77.97
C ARG A 576 10.16 17.40 77.42
N TYR A 577 9.02 18.03 77.76
CA TYR A 577 8.76 19.43 77.44
C TYR A 577 9.79 20.35 78.10
N SER A 578 10.04 20.19 79.40
CA SER A 578 11.02 20.99 80.14
C SER A 578 12.43 20.90 79.54
N ARG A 579 12.86 19.69 79.15
CA ARG A 579 14.14 19.46 78.49
C ARG A 579 14.21 20.12 77.11
N SER A 580 13.15 19.97 76.30
CA SER A 580 13.09 20.57 74.96
C SER A 580 13.13 22.10 75.04
N ILE A 581 12.36 22.70 75.96
CA ILE A 581 12.33 24.15 76.17
C ILE A 581 13.71 24.65 76.57
N ARG A 582 14.36 24.03 77.56
CA ARG A 582 15.71 24.44 78.01
C ARG A 582 16.74 24.36 76.88
N LEU A 583 16.72 23.27 76.10
CA LEU A 583 17.67 23.08 75.01
C LEU A 583 17.52 24.13 73.91
N LEU A 584 16.29 24.45 73.51
CA LEU A 584 16.04 25.49 72.52
C LEU A 584 16.26 26.90 73.09
N ASP A 585 16.04 27.11 74.39
CA ASP A 585 16.40 28.37 75.06
C ASP A 585 17.91 28.59 75.04
N ASP A 586 18.72 27.57 75.36
CA ASP A 586 20.18 27.65 75.28
C ASP A 586 20.65 28.01 73.86
N ILE A 587 20.06 27.42 72.82
CA ILE A 587 20.35 27.79 71.42
C ILE A 587 20.01 29.26 71.16
N ASN A 588 18.81 29.69 71.54
CA ASN A 588 18.32 31.04 71.26
C ASN A 588 18.98 32.12 72.14
N ALA A 589 19.54 31.75 73.29
CA ALA A 589 20.25 32.63 74.23
C ALA A 589 21.77 32.71 73.96
N ASN A 590 22.24 32.20 72.80
CA ASN A 590 23.65 32.14 72.43
C ASN A 590 24.52 31.37 73.43
N ARG A 591 24.00 30.27 73.98
CA ARG A 591 24.77 29.31 74.79
C ARG A 591 25.17 28.11 73.94
N ILE A 592 25.77 28.38 72.79
CA ILE A 592 26.28 27.40 71.82
C ILE A 592 27.79 27.58 71.64
N GLU A 593 28.52 26.55 71.24
CA GLU A 593 29.93 26.73 70.86
C GLU A 593 29.96 27.29 69.44
N VAL A 594 30.19 28.60 69.30
CA VAL A 594 30.54 29.20 68.02
C VAL A 594 32.05 29.01 67.85
N TYR A 595 32.46 28.06 67.01
CA TYR A 595 33.84 27.95 66.53
C TYR A 595 34.01 28.64 65.19
#